data_AF-A0A483ABY6-F1
#
_entry.id   AF-A0A483ABY6-F1
#
_cell.length_a   1.000
_cell.length_b   1.000
_cell.length_c   1.000
_cell.angle_alpha   90.00
_cell.angle_beta   90.00
_cell.angle_gamma   90.00
#
_symmetry.space_group_name_H-M   'P 1'
#
loop_
_entity.id
_entity.type
_entity.pdbx_description
1 polymer ?
#
loop_
_entity_poly.entity_id
_entity_poly.type
_entity_poly.pdbx_seq_one_letter_code
_entity_poly.pdbx_strand_id
1 'polypeptide(L)'
;MVWINSLYIKEKIPGLEKYLSYNSSTFKPHCKNIIKDGYILWCKKNASVYSNGKLRCYLLFKCNFGFENYLSIVRSFEHRKNITKLRISAHKLQIEVGRYQGTLLQNRVCHGCNTGEIDDEIHYLFKCVKFTQERAELNDQITLICQSINNLDDNNRLLWILNNENSIILKAFCQYMIKTGFK
;
A
#
# COMPACT_ATOMS: atom_id res chain seq x y z
N MET A 1 -29.15 -25.12 11.20
CA MET A 1 -28.40 -24.05 11.89
C MET A 1 -26.97 -24.54 12.17
N VAL A 2 -26.22 -24.90 11.12
CA VAL A 2 -24.98 -25.68 11.24
C VAL A 2 -23.97 -25.18 10.21
N TRP A 3 -23.14 -24.18 10.53
CA TRP A 3 -21.96 -23.82 9.70
C TRP A 3 -20.81 -23.16 10.49
N ILE A 4 -20.73 -23.32 11.82
CA ILE A 4 -19.59 -22.81 12.61
C ILE A 4 -19.10 -23.87 13.62
N ASN A 5 -18.85 -25.07 13.12
CA ASN A 5 -18.19 -26.13 13.91
C ASN A 5 -16.94 -26.67 13.19
N SER A 6 -16.38 -25.93 12.23
CA SER A 6 -15.11 -26.34 11.64
C SER A 6 -13.98 -26.04 12.62
N LEU A 7 -13.32 -27.11 13.08
CA LEU A 7 -12.08 -27.08 13.87
C LEU A 7 -11.06 -26.06 13.32
N TYR A 8 -11.09 -25.86 12.00
CA TYR A 8 -10.29 -24.88 11.26
C TYR A 8 -10.39 -23.44 11.78
N ILE A 9 -11.59 -22.97 12.18
CA ILE A 9 -11.74 -21.59 12.68
C ILE A 9 -11.17 -21.47 14.11
N LYS A 10 -11.35 -22.51 14.93
CA LYS A 10 -10.86 -22.55 16.32
C LYS A 10 -9.32 -22.53 16.39
N GLU A 11 -8.65 -23.23 15.47
CA GLU A 11 -7.18 -23.24 15.39
C GLU A 11 -6.58 -21.90 14.93
N LYS A 12 -7.28 -21.18 14.04
CA LYS A 12 -6.73 -19.95 13.43
C LYS A 12 -7.06 -18.67 14.19
N ILE A 13 -8.09 -18.68 15.03
CA ILE A 13 -8.51 -17.50 15.82
C ILE A 13 -8.78 -17.93 17.27
N PRO A 14 -7.74 -18.08 18.10
CA PRO A 14 -7.87 -18.47 19.50
C PRO A 14 -8.80 -17.52 20.25
N GLY A 15 -9.72 -18.06 21.06
CA GLY A 15 -10.70 -17.29 21.82
C GLY A 15 -12.07 -17.14 21.14
N LEU A 16 -12.22 -17.50 19.86
CA LEU A 16 -13.51 -17.45 19.17
C LEU A 16 -14.52 -18.45 19.78
N GLU A 17 -14.05 -19.57 20.33
CA GLU A 17 -14.91 -20.58 20.98
C GLU A 17 -15.80 -20.02 22.10
N LYS A 18 -15.34 -19.00 22.84
CA LYS A 18 -16.11 -18.36 23.91
C LYS A 18 -17.33 -17.60 23.40
N TYR A 19 -17.39 -17.33 22.09
CA TYR A 19 -18.38 -16.46 21.47
C TYR A 19 -19.36 -17.20 20.55
N LEU A 20 -19.19 -18.51 20.36
CA LEU A 20 -20.09 -19.34 19.55
C LEU A 20 -21.52 -19.42 20.12
N SER A 21 -21.71 -19.03 21.39
CA SER A 21 -23.01 -18.98 22.08
C SER A 21 -23.70 -17.61 22.05
N TYR A 22 -23.08 -16.57 21.48
CA TYR A 22 -23.66 -15.21 21.46
C TYR A 22 -24.77 -15.06 20.41
N ASN A 23 -25.66 -14.08 20.63
CA ASN A 23 -26.73 -13.76 19.68
C ASN A 23 -26.15 -13.34 18.31
N SER A 24 -26.92 -13.55 17.24
CA SER A 24 -26.48 -13.26 15.87
C SER A 24 -26.18 -11.77 15.63
N SER A 25 -26.83 -10.86 16.37
CA SER A 25 -26.66 -9.41 16.21
C SER A 25 -25.37 -8.85 16.80
N THR A 26 -24.77 -9.52 17.80
CA THR A 26 -23.51 -9.12 18.45
C THR A 26 -22.30 -9.92 17.98
N PHE A 27 -22.52 -11.12 17.43
CA PHE A 27 -21.44 -11.97 16.89
C PHE A 27 -20.62 -11.26 15.81
N LYS A 28 -21.26 -10.65 14.81
CA LYS A 28 -20.57 -10.00 13.67
C LYS A 28 -19.70 -8.80 14.10
N PRO A 29 -20.18 -7.83 14.90
CA PRO A 29 -19.34 -6.77 15.45
C PRO A 29 -18.14 -7.31 16.24
N HIS A 30 -18.33 -8.35 17.05
CA HIS A 30 -17.27 -8.89 17.89
C HIS A 30 -16.17 -9.59 17.07
N CYS A 31 -16.55 -10.45 16.12
CA CYS A 31 -15.60 -11.07 15.20
C CYS A 31 -14.79 -10.02 14.42
N LYS A 32 -15.43 -8.93 14.01
CA LYS A 32 -14.75 -7.80 13.35
C LYS A 32 -13.69 -7.18 14.26
N ASN A 33 -13.96 -7.02 15.55
CA ASN A 33 -13.00 -6.47 16.52
C ASN A 33 -11.81 -7.42 16.73
N ILE A 34 -12.05 -8.72 16.92
CA ILE A 34 -10.96 -9.70 17.07
C ILE A 34 -10.02 -9.67 15.86
N ILE A 35 -10.58 -9.67 14.65
CA ILE A 35 -9.78 -9.62 13.41
C ILE A 35 -9.04 -8.28 13.30
N LYS A 36 -9.71 -7.16 13.63
CA LYS A 36 -9.10 -5.83 13.65
C LYS A 36 -7.92 -5.76 14.61
N ASP A 37 -8.09 -6.24 15.83
CA ASP A 37 -7.06 -6.19 16.87
C ASP A 37 -5.88 -7.10 16.49
N GLY A 38 -6.18 -8.32 16.01
CA GLY A 38 -5.17 -9.23 15.48
C GLY A 38 -4.37 -8.63 14.31
N TYR A 39 -5.05 -7.94 13.40
CA TYR A 39 -4.40 -7.23 12.29
C TYR A 39 -3.47 -6.10 12.78
N ILE A 40 -3.95 -5.24 13.67
CA ILE A 40 -3.16 -4.12 14.22
C ILE A 40 -1.94 -4.64 14.97
N LEU A 41 -2.11 -5.69 15.78
CA LEU A 41 -1.00 -6.34 16.49
C LEU A 41 0.00 -6.96 15.51
N TRP A 42 -0.49 -7.61 14.45
CA TRP A 42 0.37 -8.15 13.39
C TRP A 42 1.17 -7.03 12.72
N CYS A 43 0.57 -5.91 12.34
CA CYS A 43 1.27 -4.77 11.76
C CYS A 43 2.40 -4.27 12.68
N LYS A 44 2.08 -4.03 13.97
CA LYS A 44 3.05 -3.54 14.97
C LYS A 44 4.23 -4.49 15.14
N LYS A 45 3.97 -5.79 15.20
CA LYS A 45 5.02 -6.82 15.38
C LYS A 45 5.92 -6.96 14.15
N ASN A 46 5.37 -6.73 12.96
CA ASN A 46 6.02 -7.05 11.69
C ASN A 46 6.65 -5.84 10.99
N ALA A 47 6.34 -4.61 11.42
CA ALA A 47 6.89 -3.39 10.82
C ALA A 47 8.42 -3.38 10.76
N SER A 48 9.11 -3.79 11.84
CA SER A 48 10.57 -3.86 11.88
C SER A 48 11.13 -5.07 11.10
N VAL A 49 10.43 -6.21 11.15
CA VAL A 49 10.85 -7.47 10.50
C VAL A 49 10.92 -7.33 8.98
N TYR A 50 9.93 -6.64 8.38
CA TYR A 50 9.86 -6.47 6.93
C TYR A 50 10.46 -5.17 6.43
N SER A 51 11.22 -4.46 7.27
CA SER A 51 11.90 -3.21 6.90
C SER A 51 12.78 -3.35 5.64
N ASN A 52 13.31 -4.55 5.36
CA ASN A 52 14.11 -4.87 4.17
C ASN A 52 13.51 -6.00 3.31
N GLY A 53 12.24 -6.35 3.52
CA GLY A 53 11.61 -7.54 2.95
C GLY A 53 10.34 -7.26 2.16
N LYS A 54 9.63 -8.34 1.81
CA LYS A 54 8.28 -8.27 1.23
C LYS A 54 7.37 -7.49 2.19
N LEU A 55 6.43 -6.70 1.67
CA LEU A 55 5.48 -5.88 2.47
C LEU A 55 6.09 -4.63 3.13
N ARG A 56 7.37 -4.31 2.90
CA ARG A 56 8.00 -3.07 3.38
C ARG A 56 7.12 -1.85 3.12
N CYS A 57 6.78 -1.61 1.85
CA CYS A 57 5.96 -0.47 1.43
C CYS A 57 4.56 -0.51 2.05
N TYR A 58 3.89 -1.67 1.99
CA TYR A 58 2.53 -1.83 2.53
C TYR A 58 2.42 -1.48 4.02
N LEU A 59 3.38 -1.96 4.82
CA LEU A 59 3.38 -1.73 6.27
C LEU A 59 3.66 -0.27 6.65
N LEU A 60 4.23 0.55 5.76
CA LEU A 60 4.42 1.98 6.01
C LEU A 60 3.08 2.69 6.20
N PHE A 61 2.12 2.47 5.31
CA PHE A 61 0.88 3.26 5.29
C PHE A 61 -0.35 2.48 5.78
N LYS A 62 -0.34 1.14 5.74
CA LYS A 62 -1.54 0.33 5.95
C LYS A 62 -1.62 -0.33 7.32
N CYS A 63 -1.59 0.47 8.38
CA CYS A 63 -1.78 -0.02 9.75
C CYS A 63 -3.23 0.10 10.26
N ASN A 64 -4.13 0.68 9.47
CA ASN A 64 -5.56 0.74 9.78
C ASN A 64 -6.29 -0.50 9.22
N PHE A 65 -7.16 -1.11 10.03
CA PHE A 65 -8.02 -2.18 9.53
C PHE A 65 -9.27 -1.58 8.89
N GLY A 66 -9.52 -1.90 7.61
CA GLY A 66 -10.71 -1.41 6.92
C GLY A 66 -10.56 -1.35 5.42
N PHE A 67 -11.68 -1.02 4.77
CA PHE A 67 -11.77 -0.74 3.34
C PHE A 67 -10.98 0.53 2.99
N GLU A 68 -10.37 0.55 1.81
CA GLU A 68 -9.56 1.67 1.35
C GLU A 68 -10.40 2.69 0.57
N ASN A 69 -10.43 3.93 1.05
CA ASN A 69 -11.30 4.97 0.51
C ASN A 69 -11.04 5.28 -0.98
N TYR A 70 -9.79 5.18 -1.45
CA TYR A 70 -9.47 5.39 -2.87
C TYR A 70 -10.23 4.43 -3.80
N LEU A 71 -10.61 3.23 -3.31
CA LEU A 71 -11.37 2.27 -4.11
C LEU A 71 -12.79 2.75 -4.42
N SER A 72 -13.36 3.61 -3.57
CA SER A 72 -14.67 4.24 -3.80
C SER A 72 -14.54 5.58 -4.53
N ILE A 73 -13.46 6.33 -4.27
CA ILE A 73 -13.25 7.67 -4.86
C ILE A 73 -12.85 7.56 -6.34
N VAL A 74 -11.93 6.64 -6.67
CA VAL A 74 -11.40 6.48 -8.02
C VAL A 74 -12.35 5.61 -8.85
N ARG A 75 -13.03 6.20 -9.84
CA ARG A 75 -14.05 5.51 -10.65
C ARG A 75 -13.49 4.54 -11.69
N SER A 76 -12.35 4.86 -12.30
CA SER A 76 -11.72 4.01 -13.32
C SER A 76 -11.13 2.74 -12.69
N PHE A 77 -11.46 1.57 -13.25
CA PHE A 77 -10.91 0.29 -12.81
C PHE A 77 -9.39 0.24 -12.99
N GLU A 78 -8.87 0.69 -14.13
CA GLU A 78 -7.43 0.64 -14.40
C GLU A 78 -6.65 1.55 -13.44
N HIS A 79 -7.21 2.72 -13.12
CA HIS A 79 -6.64 3.62 -12.12
C HIS A 79 -6.57 2.97 -10.73
N ARG A 80 -7.67 2.38 -10.26
CA ARG A 80 -7.70 1.65 -8.98
C ARG A 80 -6.70 0.51 -8.98
N LYS A 81 -6.62 -0.25 -10.07
CA LYS A 81 -5.71 -1.38 -10.23
C LYS A 81 -4.26 -0.94 -10.12
N ASN A 82 -3.88 0.16 -10.77
CA ASN A 82 -2.51 0.68 -10.71
C ASN A 82 -2.14 1.16 -9.30
N ILE A 83 -3.00 1.95 -8.63
CA ILE A 83 -2.79 2.34 -7.23
C ILE A 83 -2.65 1.08 -6.35
N THR A 84 -3.55 0.11 -6.51
CA THR A 84 -3.54 -1.12 -5.72
C THR A 84 -2.22 -1.87 -5.92
N LYS A 85 -1.76 -2.04 -7.16
CA LYS A 85 -0.48 -2.69 -7.47
C LYS A 85 0.70 -2.02 -6.79
N LEU A 86 0.75 -0.69 -6.83
CA LEU A 86 1.78 0.07 -6.12
C LEU A 86 1.73 -0.21 -4.61
N ARG A 87 0.54 -0.14 -4.02
CA ARG A 87 0.33 -0.34 -2.58
C ARG A 87 0.68 -1.75 -2.10
N ILE A 88 0.40 -2.79 -2.88
CA ILE A 88 0.66 -4.18 -2.47
C ILE A 88 1.98 -4.74 -3.03
N SER A 89 2.82 -3.89 -3.61
CA SER A 89 4.08 -4.28 -4.26
C SER A 89 3.88 -5.38 -5.33
N ALA A 90 2.82 -5.24 -6.14
CA ALA A 90 2.49 -6.11 -7.28
C ALA A 90 2.79 -5.41 -8.62
N HIS A 91 3.93 -4.71 -8.67
CA HIS A 91 4.42 -3.94 -9.80
C HIS A 91 5.76 -4.48 -10.33
N LYS A 92 6.25 -3.90 -11.42
CA LYS A 92 7.47 -4.35 -12.12
C LYS A 92 8.77 -3.59 -11.79
N LEU A 93 8.79 -2.74 -10.78
CA LEU A 93 10.04 -2.12 -10.29
C LEU A 93 11.04 -3.20 -9.83
N GLN A 94 12.35 -2.95 -10.01
CA GLN A 94 13.39 -3.95 -9.68
C GLN A 94 13.44 -4.33 -8.21
N ILE A 95 12.96 -3.48 -7.29
CA ILE A 95 12.85 -3.85 -5.87
C ILE A 95 12.05 -5.15 -5.68
N GLU A 96 11.02 -5.38 -6.50
CA GLU A 96 10.20 -6.59 -6.50
C GLU A 96 10.66 -7.63 -7.53
N VAL A 97 10.94 -7.22 -8.77
CA VAL A 97 11.37 -8.15 -9.82
C VAL A 97 12.68 -8.84 -9.44
N GLY A 98 13.68 -8.05 -9.02
CA GLY A 98 14.96 -8.58 -8.56
C GLY A 98 14.82 -9.42 -7.29
N ARG A 99 13.84 -9.13 -6.41
CA ARG A 99 13.56 -9.98 -5.25
C ARG A 99 13.11 -11.39 -5.66
N TYR A 100 12.22 -11.50 -6.64
CA TYR A 100 11.79 -12.80 -7.17
C TYR A 100 12.93 -13.57 -7.86
N GLN A 101 13.89 -12.84 -8.44
CA GLN A 101 15.06 -13.41 -9.11
C GLN A 101 16.23 -13.71 -8.16
N GLY A 102 16.12 -13.37 -6.88
CA GLY A 102 17.22 -13.53 -5.91
C GLY A 102 18.34 -12.50 -6.04
N THR A 103 18.13 -11.42 -6.80
CA THR A 103 19.07 -10.30 -6.93
C THR A 103 19.26 -9.60 -5.58
N LEU A 104 20.52 -9.35 -5.20
CA LEU A 104 20.87 -8.61 -3.99
C LEU A 104 20.27 -7.21 -4.02
N LEU A 105 19.83 -6.68 -2.87
CA LEU A 105 19.11 -5.42 -2.75
C LEU A 105 19.82 -4.26 -3.46
N GLN A 106 21.13 -4.12 -3.24
CA GLN A 106 21.96 -3.08 -3.84
C GLN A 106 22.07 -3.15 -5.37
N ASN A 107 21.75 -4.32 -5.97
CA ASN A 107 21.79 -4.54 -7.41
C ASN A 107 20.40 -4.40 -8.05
N ARG A 108 19.34 -4.13 -7.28
CA ARG A 108 17.97 -3.92 -7.78
C ARG A 108 17.79 -2.49 -8.27
N VAL A 109 18.64 -2.08 -9.21
CA VAL A 109 18.76 -0.69 -9.67
C VAL A 109 17.79 -0.35 -10.79
N CYS A 110 17.46 0.93 -10.96
CA CYS A 110 16.54 1.35 -12.01
C CYS A 110 17.20 1.28 -13.39
N HIS A 111 16.71 0.39 -14.26
CA HIS A 111 17.17 0.30 -15.65
C HIS A 111 16.63 1.43 -16.55
N GLY A 112 15.70 2.23 -16.04
CA GLY A 112 15.11 3.35 -16.77
C GLY A 112 15.92 4.65 -16.68
N CYS A 113 16.89 4.72 -15.77
CA CYS A 113 17.75 5.88 -15.62
C CYS A 113 19.20 5.49 -15.33
N ASN A 114 20.11 6.47 -15.41
CA ASN A 114 21.55 6.23 -15.30
C ASN A 114 22.12 6.59 -13.92
N THR A 115 21.28 6.70 -12.88
CA THR A 115 21.72 7.11 -11.53
C THR A 115 22.31 5.97 -10.70
N GLY A 116 22.05 4.71 -11.07
CA GLY A 116 22.45 3.54 -10.28
C GLY A 116 21.69 3.39 -8.96
N GLU A 117 20.60 4.13 -8.76
CA GLU A 117 19.78 4.04 -7.56
C GLU A 117 18.85 2.82 -7.58
N ILE A 118 18.46 2.33 -6.39
CA ILE A 118 17.51 1.24 -6.22
C ILE A 118 16.16 1.62 -6.84
N ASP A 119 15.60 0.73 -7.66
CA ASP A 119 14.30 0.89 -8.32
C ASP A 119 13.16 0.51 -7.37
N ASP A 120 12.90 1.37 -6.38
CA ASP A 120 11.79 1.23 -5.46
C ASP A 120 10.70 2.30 -5.66
N GLU A 121 9.64 2.22 -4.85
CA GLU A 121 8.49 3.12 -4.96
C GLU A 121 8.87 4.58 -4.73
N ILE A 122 9.86 4.87 -3.87
CA ILE A 122 10.35 6.22 -3.61
C ILE A 122 11.15 6.73 -4.82
N HIS A 123 12.07 5.91 -5.34
CA HIS A 123 12.82 6.29 -6.52
C HIS A 123 11.89 6.56 -7.70
N TYR A 124 10.95 5.65 -7.97
CA TYR A 124 9.94 5.81 -9.00
C TYR A 124 9.18 7.13 -8.88
N LEU A 125 8.58 7.41 -7.71
CA LEU A 125 7.72 8.58 -7.51
C LEU A 125 8.47 9.90 -7.43
N PHE A 126 9.67 9.92 -6.85
CA PHE A 126 10.29 11.17 -6.40
C PHE A 126 11.68 11.47 -6.99
N LYS A 127 12.42 10.46 -7.47
CA LYS A 127 13.85 10.63 -7.82
C LYS A 127 14.19 10.30 -9.27
N CYS A 128 13.49 9.35 -9.86
CA CYS A 128 13.85 8.80 -11.17
C CYS A 128 13.88 9.90 -12.24
N VAL A 129 15.07 10.18 -12.79
CA VAL A 129 15.26 11.25 -13.78
C VAL A 129 14.49 11.00 -15.08
N LYS A 130 14.17 9.74 -15.38
CA LYS A 130 13.32 9.34 -16.52
C LYS A 130 11.94 10.01 -16.46
N PHE A 131 11.39 10.18 -15.28
CA PHE A 131 10.02 10.67 -15.07
C PHE A 131 9.98 12.12 -14.58
N THR A 132 11.01 12.91 -14.89
CA THR A 132 11.15 14.28 -14.38
C THR A 132 9.99 15.18 -14.82
N GLN A 133 9.60 15.10 -16.09
CA GLN A 133 8.51 15.90 -16.62
C GLN A 133 7.17 15.50 -15.99
N GLU A 134 6.82 14.22 -15.99
CA GLU A 134 5.56 13.73 -15.42
C GLU A 134 5.48 14.00 -13.92
N ARG A 135 6.60 13.89 -13.21
CA ARG A 135 6.68 14.19 -11.77
C ARG A 135 6.50 15.69 -11.50
N ALA A 136 7.05 16.55 -12.34
CA ALA A 136 6.84 18.00 -12.22
C ALA A 136 5.35 18.32 -12.36
N GLU A 137 4.68 17.79 -13.40
CA GLU A 137 3.24 17.97 -13.60
C GLU A 137 2.40 17.46 -12.41
N LEU A 138 2.76 16.29 -11.85
CA LEU A 138 2.10 15.76 -10.64
C LEU A 138 2.29 16.71 -9.45
N ASN A 139 3.52 17.19 -9.22
CA ASN A 139 3.82 18.10 -8.12
C ASN A 139 3.09 19.44 -8.28
N ASP A 140 2.96 19.97 -9.49
CA ASP A 140 2.20 21.19 -9.75
C ASP A 140 0.73 21.01 -9.35
N GLN A 141 0.11 19.91 -9.76
CA GLN A 141 -1.29 19.62 -9.37
C GLN A 141 -1.46 19.44 -7.87
N ILE A 142 -0.49 18.82 -7.20
CA ILE A 142 -0.53 18.62 -5.75
C ILE A 142 -0.36 19.96 -5.01
N THR A 143 0.62 20.77 -5.42
CA THR A 143 0.97 22.01 -4.71
C THR A 143 -0.10 23.09 -4.83
N LEU A 144 -0.94 23.04 -5.87
CA LEU A 144 -2.16 23.85 -5.96
C LEU A 144 -3.15 23.57 -4.81
N ILE A 145 -3.14 22.37 -4.24
CA ILE A 145 -4.06 21.94 -3.18
C ILE A 145 -3.37 21.94 -1.81
N CYS A 146 -2.12 21.52 -1.75
CA CYS A 146 -1.37 21.35 -0.52
C CYS A 146 0.12 21.69 -0.73
N GLN A 147 0.48 22.94 -0.47
CA GLN A 147 1.87 23.42 -0.61
C GLN A 147 2.81 22.81 0.43
N SER A 148 2.31 22.46 1.61
CA SER A 148 3.12 21.94 2.71
C SER A 148 3.73 20.56 2.45
N ILE A 149 3.32 19.86 1.37
CA ILE A 149 3.92 18.59 0.97
C ILE A 149 5.43 18.70 0.70
N ASN A 150 5.90 19.86 0.27
CA ASN A 150 7.31 20.09 -0.05
C ASN A 150 8.22 20.06 1.19
N ASN A 151 7.63 20.18 2.38
CA ASN A 151 8.36 20.13 3.65
C ASN A 151 8.51 18.70 4.20
N LEU A 152 7.90 17.71 3.54
CA LEU A 152 7.96 16.31 3.95
C LEU A 152 9.17 15.62 3.32
N ASP A 153 9.84 14.75 4.07
CA ASP A 153 10.80 13.81 3.50
C ASP A 153 10.10 12.76 2.62
N ASP A 154 10.87 12.05 1.80
CA ASP A 154 10.34 11.10 0.82
C ASP A 154 9.44 10.01 1.42
N ASN A 155 9.73 9.52 2.64
CA ASN A 155 8.88 8.51 3.27
C ASN A 155 7.53 9.11 3.65
N ASN A 156 7.55 10.29 4.28
CA ASN A 156 6.32 10.98 4.64
C ASN A 156 5.51 11.42 3.40
N ARG A 157 6.17 11.79 2.30
CA ARG A 157 5.52 12.06 1.02
C ARG A 157 4.87 10.81 0.44
N LEU A 158 5.55 9.67 0.47
CA LEU A 158 5.00 8.38 0.04
C LEU A 158 3.73 8.04 0.84
N LEU A 159 3.82 8.12 2.18
CA LEU A 159 2.68 7.90 3.08
C LEU A 159 1.50 8.80 2.75
N TRP A 160 1.78 10.09 2.53
CA TRP A 160 0.76 11.09 2.23
C TRP A 160 0.06 10.82 0.89
N ILE A 161 0.80 10.49 -0.17
CA ILE A 161 0.22 10.18 -1.49
C ILE A 161 -0.63 8.90 -1.42
N LEU A 162 -0.12 7.83 -0.79
CA LEU A 162 -0.79 6.53 -0.78
C LEU A 162 -2.05 6.48 0.09
N ASN A 163 -2.15 7.37 1.08
CA ASN A 163 -3.33 7.54 1.93
C ASN A 163 -4.19 8.77 1.54
N ASN A 164 -3.92 9.42 0.41
CA ASN A 164 -4.67 10.60 0.02
C ASN A 164 -6.12 10.25 -0.37
N GLU A 165 -7.07 11.09 0.04
CA GLU A 165 -8.51 10.91 -0.25
C GLU A 165 -9.08 12.03 -1.12
N ASN A 166 -8.26 13.02 -1.50
CA ASN A 166 -8.69 14.08 -2.39
C ASN A 166 -8.80 13.56 -3.83
N SER A 167 -9.98 13.68 -4.43
CA SER A 167 -10.27 13.14 -5.76
C SER A 167 -9.43 13.78 -6.87
N ILE A 168 -9.03 15.04 -6.73
CA ILE A 168 -8.19 15.76 -7.70
C ILE A 168 -6.76 15.22 -7.62
N ILE A 169 -6.21 15.11 -6.40
CA ILE A 169 -4.86 14.55 -6.18
C ILE A 169 -4.80 13.09 -6.66
N LEU A 170 -5.79 12.27 -6.31
CA LEU A 170 -5.86 10.88 -6.77
C LEU A 170 -5.94 10.79 -8.30
N LYS A 171 -6.67 11.70 -8.95
CA LYS A 171 -6.75 11.76 -10.42
C LYS A 171 -5.40 12.14 -11.03
N ALA A 172 -4.73 13.17 -10.51
CA ALA A 172 -3.40 13.56 -10.97
C ALA A 172 -2.39 12.42 -10.79
N PHE A 173 -2.44 11.74 -9.64
CA PHE A 173 -1.60 10.60 -9.35
C PHE A 173 -1.83 9.44 -10.33
N CYS A 174 -3.09 9.13 -10.65
CA CYS A 174 -3.41 8.11 -11.66
C CYS A 174 -2.89 8.48 -13.05
N GLN A 175 -2.99 9.75 -13.44
CA GLN A 175 -2.48 10.24 -14.73
C GLN A 175 -0.96 10.10 -14.80
N TYR A 176 -0.25 10.42 -13.72
CA TYR A 176 1.19 10.17 -13.61
C TYR A 176 1.53 8.68 -13.83
N MET A 177 0.82 7.78 -13.16
CA MET A 177 1.04 6.33 -13.32
C MET A 177 0.80 5.84 -14.76
N ILE A 178 -0.18 6.42 -15.46
CA ILE A 178 -0.45 6.11 -16.87
C ILE A 178 0.67 6.62 -17.77
N LYS A 179 1.05 7.89 -17.66
CA LYS A 179 2.08 8.51 -18.52
C LYS A 179 3.43 7.82 -18.39
N THR A 180 3.78 7.41 -17.17
CA THR A 180 5.02 6.67 -16.88
C THR A 180 4.97 5.20 -17.30
N GLY A 181 3.81 4.70 -17.76
CA GLY A 181 3.62 3.32 -18.17
C GLY A 181 3.73 2.31 -17.03
N PHE A 182 3.36 2.71 -15.81
CA PHE A 182 3.45 1.88 -14.61
C PHE A 182 2.61 0.61 -14.75
N LYS A 183 3.20 -0.54 -14.40
CA LYS A 183 2.59 -1.88 -14.57
C LYS A 183 2.85 -2.80 -13.40
#